data_AF-D5WN26-F1
#
_entry.id   AF-D5WN26-F1
#
_cell.length_a   1.000
_cell.length_b   1.000
_cell.length_c   1.000
_cell.angle_alpha   90.00
_cell.angle_beta   90.00
_cell.angle_gamma   90.00
#
_symmetry.space_group_name_H-M   'P 1'
#
loop_
_entity.id
_entity.type
_entity.pdbx_description
1 polymer ?
#
loop_
_entity_poly.entity_id
_entity_poly.type
_entity_poly.pdbx_seq_one_letter_code
_entity_poly.pdbx_strand_id
1 'polypeptide(L)'
;MINVSDRLLCISLIREAAKSGCRLEQACEELGLSVHTFQRWVRDGETVRADGRSTASRPEPSNKLSEAGRQRILEVANSAEFASLPPSQIVPSLADRGVYLASESSFYRVLRSALQQHRRGRARQPSSRMPASHCATAPNQLWSWDITWLPAAIKGKF
;
A
#
# COMPACT_ATOMS: atom_id res chain seq x y z
N MET A 1 15.48 -7.33 5.36
CA MET A 1 16.17 -8.08 4.29
C MET A 1 17.59 -7.55 4.27
N ILE A 2 18.60 -8.40 4.49
CA ILE A 2 20.00 -7.95 4.61
C ILE A 2 20.62 -7.98 3.21
N ASN A 3 21.03 -6.80 2.71
CA ASN A 3 21.64 -6.66 1.40
C ASN A 3 22.99 -7.41 1.34
N VAL A 4 23.49 -7.70 0.14
CA VAL A 4 24.78 -8.38 -0.07
C VAL A 4 25.93 -7.63 0.61
N SER A 5 25.93 -6.29 0.54
CA SER A 5 26.88 -5.41 1.24
C SER A 5 26.88 -5.65 2.74
N ASP A 6 25.69 -5.70 3.34
CA ASP A 6 25.52 -5.81 4.78
C ASP A 6 25.88 -7.22 5.25
N ARG A 7 25.58 -8.25 4.43
CA ARG A 7 26.01 -9.63 4.71
C ARG A 7 27.53 -9.76 4.70
N LEU A 8 28.21 -9.13 3.74
CA LEU A 8 29.67 -9.12 3.67
C LEU A 8 30.28 -8.49 4.93
N LEU A 9 29.73 -7.36 5.37
CA LEU A 9 30.16 -6.69 6.60
C LEU A 9 29.91 -7.54 7.85
N CYS A 10 28.72 -8.14 7.99
CA CYS A 10 28.44 -9.05 9.11
C CYS A 10 29.41 -10.24 9.12
N ILE A 11 29.72 -10.81 7.95
CA ILE A 11 30.66 -11.93 7.85
C ILE A 11 32.08 -11.51 8.21
N SER A 12 32.54 -10.33 7.79
CA SER A 12 33.87 -9.84 8.15
C SER A 12 34.00 -9.63 9.67
N LEU A 13 33.00 -9.01 10.30
CA LEU A 13 32.97 -8.77 11.74
C LEU A 13 32.93 -10.08 12.55
N ILE A 14 32.10 -11.05 12.13
CA ILE A 14 32.04 -12.36 12.79
C ILE A 14 33.37 -13.11 12.66
N ARG A 15 34.02 -13.06 11.49
CA ARG A 15 35.32 -13.70 11.27
C ARG A 15 36.44 -13.02 12.06
N GLU A 16 36.40 -11.70 12.19
CA GLU A 16 37.34 -10.93 13.02
C GLU A 16 37.20 -11.30 14.50
N ALA A 17 35.98 -11.28 15.03
CA ALA A 17 35.70 -11.67 16.40
C ALA A 17 36.14 -13.12 16.69
N ALA A 18 35.87 -14.04 15.76
CA ALA A 18 36.31 -15.44 15.88
C ALA A 18 37.84 -15.58 15.87
N LYS A 19 38.55 -14.83 15.03
CA LYS A 19 40.04 -14.78 15.04
C LYS A 19 40.60 -14.23 16.34
N SER A 20 39.91 -13.29 16.97
CA SER A 20 40.25 -12.72 18.27
C SER A 20 39.91 -13.64 19.46
N GLY A 21 39.42 -14.86 19.19
CA GLY A 21 39.17 -15.90 20.21
C GLY A 21 37.72 -16.00 20.68
N CYS A 22 36.79 -15.25 20.11
CA CYS A 22 35.36 -15.36 20.44
C CYS A 22 34.76 -16.65 19.86
N ARG A 23 33.83 -17.27 20.60
CA ARG A 23 33.04 -18.39 20.05
C ARG A 23 32.15 -17.88 18.92
N LEU A 24 32.09 -18.64 17.82
CA LEU A 24 31.29 -18.27 16.64
C LEU A 24 29.82 -17.97 16.99
N GLU A 25 29.25 -18.75 17.92
CA GLU A 25 27.86 -18.58 18.36
C GLU A 25 27.63 -17.22 19.02
N GLN A 26 28.51 -16.82 19.93
CA GLN A 26 28.45 -15.53 20.62
C GLN A 26 28.64 -14.37 19.64
N ALA A 27 29.60 -14.48 18.73
CA ALA A 27 29.80 -13.45 17.69
C ALA A 27 28.59 -13.29 16.75
N CYS A 28 27.87 -14.37 16.46
CA CYS A 28 26.62 -14.30 15.68
C CYS A 28 25.48 -13.69 16.49
N GLU A 29 25.35 -14.06 17.78
CA GLU A 29 24.30 -13.59 18.69
C GLU A 29 24.36 -12.07 18.91
N GLU A 30 25.56 -11.48 19.04
CA GLU A 30 25.76 -10.03 19.15
C GLU A 30 25.19 -9.24 17.94
N LEU A 31 25.21 -9.84 16.75
CA LEU A 31 24.63 -9.26 15.54
C LEU A 31 23.17 -9.64 15.33
N GLY A 32 22.55 -10.35 16.28
CA GLY A 32 21.18 -10.85 16.18
C GLY A 32 21.01 -11.94 15.10
N LEU A 33 22.09 -12.65 14.77
CA LEU A 33 22.10 -13.70 13.75
C LEU A 33 22.23 -15.08 14.39
N SER A 34 21.52 -16.06 13.84
CA SER A 34 21.76 -17.46 14.21
C SER A 34 23.00 -18.00 13.49
N VAL A 35 23.71 -18.91 14.13
CA VAL A 35 24.86 -19.64 13.56
C VAL A 35 24.49 -20.31 12.23
N HIS A 36 23.29 -20.90 12.15
CA HIS A 36 22.77 -21.49 10.92
C HIS A 36 22.59 -20.46 9.79
N THR A 37 22.22 -19.22 10.10
CA THR A 37 22.10 -18.14 9.11
C THR A 37 23.46 -17.73 8.57
N PHE A 38 24.44 -17.56 9.47
CA PHE A 38 25.83 -17.30 9.09
C PHE A 38 26.40 -18.42 8.21
N GLN A 39 26.28 -19.68 8.65
CA GLN A 39 26.72 -20.85 7.88
C GLN A 39 26.04 -20.93 6.51
N ARG A 40 24.74 -20.60 6.42
CA ARG A 40 24.00 -20.55 5.16
C ARG A 40 24.53 -19.48 4.20
N TRP A 41 25.01 -18.34 4.71
CA TRP A 41 25.63 -17.31 3.87
C TRP A 41 27.01 -17.71 3.35
N VAL A 42 27.75 -18.53 4.12
CA VAL A 42 29.16 -18.90 3.88
C VAL A 42 29.33 -20.26 3.17
N ARG A 43 28.26 -21.05 3.02
CA ARG A 43 28.28 -22.47 2.62
C ARG A 43 28.94 -22.81 1.26
N ASP A 44 29.30 -21.84 0.42
CA ASP A 44 29.85 -22.02 -0.94
C ASP A 44 31.28 -21.46 -1.13
N GLY A 45 32.07 -21.33 -0.06
CA GLY A 45 33.37 -20.66 -0.16
C GLY A 45 33.21 -19.13 -0.22
N GLU A 46 34.29 -18.40 -0.50
CA GLU A 46 34.43 -16.96 -0.29
C GLU A 46 33.35 -16.05 -0.92
N THR A 47 32.48 -16.58 -1.78
CA THR A 47 31.35 -15.86 -2.36
C THR A 47 30.12 -15.91 -1.44
N VAL A 48 29.81 -14.77 -0.82
CA VAL A 48 28.57 -14.57 -0.06
C VAL A 48 27.38 -14.78 -0.98
N ARG A 49 26.55 -15.79 -0.71
CA ARG A 49 25.31 -16.00 -1.47
C ARG A 49 24.39 -14.80 -1.30
N ALA A 50 24.14 -14.10 -2.41
CA ALA A 50 23.13 -13.05 -2.48
C ALA A 50 21.75 -13.61 -2.09
N ASP A 51 20.84 -12.74 -1.67
CA ASP A 51 19.47 -13.15 -1.41
C ASP A 51 18.81 -13.63 -2.72
N GLY A 52 18.66 -14.95 -2.89
CA GLY A 52 18.01 -15.52 -4.07
C GLY A 52 16.56 -15.06 -4.25
N ARG A 53 15.93 -14.43 -3.25
CA ARG A 53 14.58 -13.86 -3.39
C ARG A 53 14.53 -12.59 -4.24
N SER A 54 15.61 -11.81 -4.28
CA SER A 54 15.70 -10.60 -5.11
C SER A 54 16.13 -10.91 -6.53
N THR A 55 17.00 -11.91 -6.71
CA THR A 55 17.51 -12.35 -8.03
C THR A 55 16.65 -13.45 -8.67
N ALA A 56 15.61 -13.94 -7.99
CA ALA A 56 14.70 -14.94 -8.55
C ALA A 56 14.01 -14.38 -9.81
N SER A 57 14.24 -15.02 -10.95
CA SER A 57 13.45 -14.78 -12.16
C SER A 57 12.00 -15.17 -11.87
N ARG A 58 11.12 -14.16 -11.83
CA ARG A 58 9.67 -14.37 -11.72
C ARG A 58 9.07 -14.14 -13.09
N PRO A 59 8.57 -15.18 -13.77
CA PRO A 59 7.91 -14.99 -15.06
C PRO A 59 6.69 -14.08 -14.88
N GLU A 60 6.32 -13.36 -15.94
CA GLU A 60 5.14 -12.53 -15.88
C GLU A 60 3.89 -13.40 -15.64
N PRO A 61 2.98 -12.99 -14.73
CA PRO A 61 1.75 -13.74 -14.51
C PRO A 61 0.93 -13.83 -15.80
N SER A 62 0.38 -15.01 -16.10
CA SER A 62 -0.49 -15.23 -17.27
C SER A 62 -1.71 -14.30 -17.30
N ASN A 63 -2.22 -13.93 -16.12
CA ASN A 63 -3.38 -13.06 -15.96
C ASN A 63 -3.02 -11.56 -15.99
N LYS A 64 -1.79 -11.21 -16.36
CA LYS A 64 -1.38 -9.81 -16.46
C LYS A 64 -2.15 -9.14 -17.62
N LEU A 65 -2.89 -8.09 -17.29
CA LEU A 65 -3.53 -7.22 -18.28
C LEU A 65 -2.48 -6.70 -19.26
N SER A 66 -2.70 -6.98 -20.55
CA SER A 66 -1.94 -6.42 -21.66
C SER A 66 -2.09 -4.89 -21.69
N GLU A 67 -1.14 -4.21 -22.33
CA GLU A 67 -1.19 -2.75 -22.43
C GLU A 67 -2.44 -2.28 -23.19
N ALA A 68 -2.82 -3.01 -24.25
CA ALA A 68 -4.08 -2.76 -24.96
C ALA A 68 -5.32 -2.91 -24.06
N GLY A 69 -5.33 -3.92 -23.18
CA GLY A 69 -6.42 -4.09 -22.21
C GLY A 69 -6.50 -2.95 -21.20
N ARG A 70 -5.35 -2.46 -20.73
CA ARG A 70 -5.27 -1.28 -19.84
C ARG A 70 -5.79 -0.03 -20.52
N GLN A 71 -5.38 0.20 -21.76
CA GLN A 71 -5.82 1.36 -22.53
C GLN A 71 -7.34 1.34 -22.73
N ARG A 72 -7.91 0.18 -23.06
CA ARG A 72 -9.37 0.03 -23.22
C ARG A 72 -10.14 0.29 -21.92
N ILE A 73 -9.58 -0.09 -20.77
CA ILE A 73 -10.14 0.26 -19.45
C ILE A 73 -10.15 1.78 -19.24
N LEU A 74 -9.05 2.46 -19.59
CA LEU A 74 -8.94 3.93 -19.46
C LEU A 74 -9.90 4.66 -20.40
N GLU A 75 -10.05 4.18 -21.64
CA GLU A 75 -11.00 4.73 -22.61
C GLU A 75 -12.43 4.63 -22.09
N VAL A 76 -12.83 3.45 -21.60
CA VAL A 76 -14.16 3.25 -21.06
C VAL A 76 -14.38 4.10 -19.81
N ALA A 77 -13.44 4.11 -18.86
CA ALA A 77 -13.55 4.88 -17.63
C ALA A 77 -13.59 6.41 -17.85
N ASN A 78 -13.05 6.90 -18.96
CA ASN A 78 -13.07 8.32 -19.32
C ASN A 78 -14.08 8.68 -20.42
N SER A 79 -14.85 7.71 -20.89
CA SER A 79 -15.95 7.97 -21.82
C SER A 79 -17.01 8.86 -21.18
N ALA A 80 -17.74 9.63 -22.00
CA ALA A 80 -18.76 10.57 -21.51
C ALA A 80 -19.80 9.91 -20.59
N GLU A 81 -20.11 8.63 -20.84
CA GLU A 81 -21.05 7.86 -20.05
C GLU A 81 -20.54 7.52 -18.64
N PHE A 82 -19.27 7.12 -18.54
CA PHE A 82 -18.69 6.58 -17.30
C PHE A 82 -17.75 7.54 -16.58
N ALA A 83 -17.42 8.69 -17.16
CA ALA A 83 -16.43 9.63 -16.63
C ALA A 83 -16.72 10.05 -15.17
N SER A 84 -17.99 10.20 -14.81
CA SER A 84 -18.45 10.56 -13.46
C SER A 84 -18.84 9.37 -12.57
N LEU A 85 -18.63 8.13 -13.02
CA LEU A 85 -19.00 6.93 -12.29
C LEU A 85 -17.75 6.25 -11.69
N PRO A 86 -17.81 5.71 -10.47
CA PRO A 86 -16.75 4.90 -9.91
C PRO A 86 -16.71 3.50 -10.56
N PRO A 87 -15.57 2.79 -10.51
CA PRO A 87 -15.47 1.40 -10.97
C PRO A 87 -16.53 0.45 -10.42
N SER A 88 -16.99 0.67 -9.18
CA SER A 88 -18.08 -0.10 -8.55
C SER A 88 -19.42 0.01 -9.28
N GLN A 89 -19.61 1.04 -10.11
CA GLN A 89 -20.80 1.22 -10.95
C GLN A 89 -20.51 0.86 -12.41
N ILE A 90 -19.31 1.22 -12.92
CA ILE A 90 -18.91 0.93 -14.31
C ILE A 90 -18.92 -0.59 -14.58
N VAL A 91 -18.31 -1.38 -13.71
CA VAL A 91 -18.15 -2.83 -13.95
C VAL A 91 -19.50 -3.56 -14.00
N PRO A 92 -20.45 -3.36 -13.05
CA PRO A 92 -21.80 -3.89 -13.18
C PRO A 92 -22.52 -3.43 -14.44
N SER A 93 -22.47 -2.13 -14.78
CA SER A 93 -23.14 -1.62 -16.00
C SER A 93 -22.58 -2.22 -17.29
N LEU A 94 -21.29 -2.55 -17.34
CA LEU A 94 -20.70 -3.28 -18.47
C LEU A 94 -21.12 -4.75 -18.49
N ALA A 95 -21.19 -5.39 -17.31
CA ALA A 95 -21.64 -6.77 -17.18
C ALA A 95 -23.10 -6.93 -17.61
N ASP A 96 -23.97 -5.97 -17.28
CA ASP A 96 -25.37 -5.92 -17.74
C ASP A 96 -25.46 -5.87 -19.28
N ARG A 97 -24.43 -5.34 -19.95
CA ARG A 97 -24.30 -5.30 -21.42
C ARG A 97 -23.59 -6.52 -22.01
N GLY A 98 -23.22 -7.50 -21.18
CA GLY A 98 -22.45 -8.67 -21.59
C GLY A 98 -21.00 -8.37 -21.95
N VAL A 99 -20.46 -7.21 -21.54
CA VAL A 99 -19.08 -6.81 -21.84
C VAL A 99 -18.20 -7.00 -20.61
N TYR A 100 -17.21 -7.87 -20.69
CA TYR A 100 -16.21 -8.05 -19.64
C TYR A 100 -14.84 -7.50 -20.07
N LEU A 101 -14.33 -6.51 -19.35
CA LEU A 101 -12.99 -5.96 -19.55
C LEU A 101 -12.01 -6.44 -18.47
N ALA A 102 -12.38 -6.26 -17.20
CA ALA A 102 -11.62 -6.72 -16.05
C ALA A 102 -12.47 -6.65 -14.77
N SER A 103 -11.94 -7.21 -13.67
CA SER A 103 -12.53 -7.04 -12.34
C SER A 103 -12.51 -5.59 -11.86
N GLU A 104 -13.39 -5.24 -10.92
CA GLU A 104 -13.41 -3.93 -10.25
C GLU A 104 -12.05 -3.56 -9.62
N SER A 105 -11.41 -4.53 -8.96
CA SER A 105 -10.06 -4.35 -8.38
C SER A 105 -9.01 -4.02 -9.44
N SER A 106 -9.14 -4.57 -10.66
CA SER A 106 -8.25 -4.27 -11.77
C SER A 106 -8.50 -2.88 -12.34
N PHE A 107 -9.75 -2.43 -12.45
CA PHE A 107 -10.08 -1.05 -12.81
C PHE A 107 -9.43 -0.05 -11.85
N TYR A 108 -9.57 -0.27 -10.53
CA TYR A 108 -8.92 0.60 -9.55
C TYR A 108 -7.40 0.62 -9.67
N ARG A 109 -6.78 -0.54 -9.92
CA ARG A 109 -5.32 -0.62 -10.10
C ARG A 109 -4.85 0.16 -11.34
N VAL A 110 -5.56 0.02 -12.46
CA VAL A 110 -5.25 0.71 -13.72
C VAL A 110 -5.43 2.23 -13.57
N LEU A 111 -6.56 2.66 -13.00
CA LEU A 111 -6.82 4.08 -12.72
C LEU A 111 -5.79 4.69 -11.77
N ARG A 112 -5.37 3.94 -10.75
CA ARG A 112 -4.30 4.36 -9.82
C ARG A 112 -2.96 4.49 -10.53
N SER A 113 -2.58 3.54 -11.38
CA SER A 113 -1.34 3.62 -12.15
C SER A 113 -1.33 4.78 -13.15
N ALA A 114 -2.49 5.15 -13.69
CA ALA A 114 -2.66 6.29 -14.59
C ALA A 114 -2.84 7.62 -13.85
N LEU A 115 -2.76 7.64 -12.52
CA LEU A 115 -3.04 8.81 -11.67
C LEU A 115 -4.45 9.41 -11.87
N GLN A 116 -5.43 8.61 -12.32
CA GLN A 116 -6.81 9.03 -12.59
C GLN A 116 -7.81 8.56 -11.52
N GLN A 117 -7.30 8.09 -10.38
CA GLN A 117 -8.11 7.68 -9.23
C GLN A 117 -8.54 8.91 -8.41
N HIS A 118 -9.31 9.79 -9.04
CA HIS A 118 -9.88 10.97 -8.41
C HIS A 118 -11.36 10.74 -8.08
N ARG A 119 -11.94 11.66 -7.31
CA ARG A 119 -13.37 11.65 -6.99
C ARG A 119 -14.18 11.88 -8.27
N ARG A 120 -15.02 10.91 -8.65
CA ARG A 120 -15.86 10.98 -9.87
C ARG A 120 -17.31 11.41 -9.59
N GLY A 121 -17.75 11.40 -8.34
CA GLY A 121 -19.10 11.81 -7.95
C GLY A 121 -19.31 13.33 -7.88
N ARG A 122 -20.59 13.76 -7.97
CA ARG A 122 -21.02 15.17 -7.96
C ARG A 122 -20.77 15.92 -6.65
N ALA A 123 -20.46 15.20 -5.57
CA ALA A 123 -20.31 15.81 -4.27
C ALA A 123 -19.07 16.72 -4.23
N ARG A 124 -19.27 17.97 -3.82
CA ARG A 124 -18.21 18.98 -3.71
C ARG A 124 -17.10 18.49 -2.79
N GLN A 125 -15.84 18.80 -3.11
CA GLN A 125 -14.74 18.52 -2.20
C GLN A 125 -14.99 19.21 -0.85
N PRO A 126 -14.74 18.53 0.27
CA PRO A 126 -14.76 19.17 1.58
C PRO A 126 -13.80 20.35 1.56
N SER A 127 -14.33 21.56 1.73
CA SER A 127 -13.50 22.75 1.91
C SER A 127 -13.32 22.96 3.41
N SER A 128 -12.06 23.00 3.87
CA SER A 128 -11.78 23.50 5.22
C SER A 128 -12.11 24.99 5.25
N ARG A 129 -13.09 25.37 6.07
CA ARG A 129 -13.35 26.77 6.40
C ARG A 129 -12.77 27.01 7.78
N MET A 130 -12.01 28.10 7.95
CA MET A 130 -11.63 28.53 9.29
C MET A 130 -12.92 28.79 10.09
N PRO A 131 -13.05 28.22 11.31
CA PRO A 131 -14.17 28.54 12.19
C PRO A 131 -14.24 30.05 12.43
N ALA A 132 -15.45 30.61 12.46
CA ALA A 132 -15.63 31.98 12.90
C ALA A 132 -15.25 32.07 14.40
N SER A 133 -14.17 32.77 14.72
CA SER A 133 -13.77 33.03 16.10
C SER A 133 -14.55 34.24 16.62
N HIS A 134 -15.41 34.04 17.61
CA HIS A 134 -16.08 35.12 18.33
C HIS A 134 -15.34 35.38 19.65
N CYS A 135 -15.14 36.66 20.00
CA CYS A 135 -14.54 37.08 21.27
C CYS A 135 -15.61 37.69 22.18
N ALA A 136 -15.65 37.29 23.45
CA ALA A 136 -16.54 37.83 24.48
C ALA A 136 -15.69 38.45 25.60
N THR A 137 -16.02 39.68 26.00
CA THR A 137 -15.33 40.45 27.04
C THR A 137 -16.14 40.60 28.33
N ALA A 138 -17.43 40.26 28.29
CA ALA A 138 -18.34 40.28 29.44
C ALA A 138 -19.35 39.12 29.40
N PRO A 139 -20.00 38.80 30.54
CA PRO A 139 -21.07 37.81 30.58
C PRO A 139 -22.21 38.12 29.60
N ASN A 140 -22.86 37.08 29.07
CA ASN A 140 -24.01 37.14 28.14
C ASN A 140 -23.76 37.76 26.74
N GLN A 141 -22.51 37.93 26.31
CA GLN A 141 -22.20 38.46 24.98
C GLN A 141 -22.11 37.41 23.86
N LEU A 142 -21.89 36.15 24.19
CA LEU A 142 -21.79 35.05 23.21
C LEU A 142 -22.65 33.87 23.67
N TRP A 143 -23.50 33.40 22.77
CA TRP A 143 -24.37 32.25 22.97
C TRP A 143 -23.99 31.23 21.90
N SER A 144 -23.54 30.05 22.32
CA SER A 144 -23.21 28.95 21.41
C SER A 144 -24.13 27.77 21.73
N TRP A 145 -24.59 27.09 20.69
CA TRP A 145 -25.40 25.90 20.80
C TRP A 145 -24.80 24.83 19.88
N ASP A 146 -24.94 23.56 20.29
CA ASP A 146 -24.54 22.42 19.48
C ASP A 146 -25.68 21.39 19.52
N ILE A 147 -25.82 20.60 18.46
CA ILE A 147 -26.81 19.52 18.38
C ILE A 147 -26.06 18.20 18.42
N THR A 148 -26.19 17.51 19.54
CA THR A 148 -25.69 16.14 19.69
C THR A 148 -26.75 15.15 19.24
N TRP A 149 -26.42 14.32 18.25
CA TRP A 149 -27.28 13.20 17.88
C TRP A 149 -27.19 12.12 18.97
N LEU A 150 -28.29 11.88 19.69
CA LEU A 150 -28.36 10.82 20.68
C LEU A 150 -28.79 9.51 19.99
N PRO A 151 -27.95 8.46 19.98
CA PRO A 151 -28.31 7.21 19.35
C PRO A 151 -29.52 6.58 20.05
N ALA A 152 -30.63 6.43 19.33
CA ALA A 152 -31.79 5.70 19.84
C ALA A 152 -31.45 4.20 19.96
N ALA A 153 -31.94 3.55 21.03
CA ALA A 153 -31.74 2.13 21.27
C ALA A 153 -32.37 1.22 20.19
N ILE A 154 -33.32 1.76 19.41
CA ILE A 154 -34.05 1.03 18.38
C ILE A 154 -33.77 1.69 17.03
N LYS A 155 -33.13 0.96 16.12
CA LYS A 155 -32.97 1.36 14.72
C LYS A 155 -34.12 0.79 13.89
N GLY A 156 -34.81 1.63 13.12
CA GLY A 156 -35.66 1.19 12.00
C GLY A 156 -37.06 0.67 12.34
N LYS A 157 -37.72 1.15 13.40
CA LYS A 157 -39.17 0.98 13.57
C LYS A 157 -39.87 2.31 13.27
N PHE A 158 -40.64 2.33 12.19
CA PHE A 158 -41.65 3.33 11.86
C PHE A 158 -42.94 2.58 11.56
#